data_AF-A0AAJ4NDU8-F1
#
_entry.id   AF-A0AAJ4NDU8-F1
#
_cell.length_a   1.000
_cell.length_b   1.000
_cell.length_c   1.000
_cell.angle_alpha   90.00
_cell.angle_beta   90.00
_cell.angle_gamma   90.00
#
_symmetry.space_group_name_H-M   'P 1'
#
loop_
_entity.id
_entity.type
_entity.pdbx_description
1 polymer ?
#
loop_
_entity_poly.entity_id
_entity_poly.type
_entity_poly.pdbx_seq_one_letter_code
_entity_poly.pdbx_strand_id
1 'polypeptide(L)'
;MPLQTSPLAKRGIQLRYADMAYDLNNLPLEAFFVPVSAATAALARLDERLARSPIRDGMVQRLHMHDAVASMWVEGELVHMEDLVLHDALMDSRTPSHALTIAHGVLRMRRQIASRAASWALSPAGMQQLLGRPLEALAPRDAERPETDEDDPLLDDIDALLARTDALLEGIAANRRKPEAVPRDQLLYDDDWDEDARLQEWRDCCAATADLPPLLRAAIMHDAWFSLEVVQRSAWVGRLLTAAFLRQSGLAANHLPAISLGLRNKRPDERRSSNRIVRLKTFLAAIEEAAEAIMKEHDRLMLAREQMQRKLKGRRSNSRLPQLMELILRTPLVSSQLVEKELQVTQQGALKLIGELNLREITGRGRFRAWGIL
;
A
#
# COMPACT_ATOMS: atom_id res chain seq x y z
N MET A 1 37.63 58.43 -5.16
CA MET A 1 36.23 58.09 -4.84
C MET A 1 36.02 56.62 -5.20
N PRO A 2 36.11 55.68 -4.24
CA PRO A 2 35.85 54.27 -4.51
C PRO A 2 34.35 53.99 -4.38
N LEU A 3 33.84 53.22 -5.34
CA LEU A 3 32.46 52.77 -5.46
C LEU A 3 32.03 51.97 -4.22
N GLN A 4 30.97 52.42 -3.56
CA GLN A 4 30.27 51.68 -2.50
C GLN A 4 29.61 50.43 -3.11
N THR A 5 30.01 49.26 -2.64
CA THR A 5 29.34 47.99 -2.91
C THR A 5 28.09 47.88 -2.03
N SER A 6 26.95 47.68 -2.67
CA SER A 6 25.63 47.53 -2.05
C SER A 6 25.54 46.23 -1.22
N PRO A 7 25.05 46.26 0.04
CA PRO A 7 24.94 45.08 0.88
C PRO A 7 23.59 44.38 0.62
N LEU A 8 23.53 43.54 -0.41
CA LEU A 8 22.36 42.68 -0.67
C LEU A 8 22.69 41.17 -0.74
N ALA A 9 23.88 40.77 -0.28
CA ALA A 9 24.26 39.37 -0.17
C ALA A 9 24.37 38.96 1.30
N LYS A 10 23.24 38.52 1.90
CA LYS A 10 23.12 37.63 3.07
C LYS A 10 21.69 37.71 3.65
N ARG A 11 20.73 37.14 2.95
CA ARG A 11 19.51 36.59 3.59
C ARG A 11 19.36 35.17 3.09
N GLY A 12 20.13 34.26 3.70
CA GLY A 12 19.79 32.86 3.66
C GLY A 12 18.43 32.72 4.32
N ILE A 13 17.47 32.18 3.58
CA ILE A 13 16.12 31.88 4.08
C ILE A 13 16.29 30.75 5.11
N GLN A 14 16.50 31.10 6.37
CA GLN A 14 16.33 30.15 7.47
C GLN A 14 14.84 30.12 7.80
N LEU A 15 14.13 29.18 7.19
CA LEU A 15 12.80 28.78 7.66
C LEU A 15 13.01 28.15 9.04
N ARG A 16 12.83 28.94 10.11
CA ARG A 16 12.81 28.41 11.48
C ARG A 16 11.44 27.78 11.70
N TYR A 17 11.37 26.47 11.55
CA TYR A 17 10.24 25.70 12.07
C TYR A 17 10.37 25.69 13.61
N ALA A 18 9.23 25.76 14.32
CA ALA A 18 9.18 25.71 15.78
C ALA A 18 9.94 24.49 16.34
N ASP A 19 10.18 24.45 17.66
CA ASP A 19 10.78 23.29 18.36
C ASP A 19 9.87 22.07 18.18
N MET A 20 10.08 21.32 17.10
CA MET A 20 9.44 20.05 16.80
C MET A 20 10.40 18.93 17.18
N ALA A 21 9.90 17.82 17.73
CA ALA A 21 10.71 16.64 18.02
C ALA A 21 11.34 16.07 16.74
N TYR A 22 10.69 16.28 15.58
CA TYR A 22 11.31 16.08 14.28
C TYR A 22 11.96 17.37 13.73
N ASP A 23 13.28 17.51 13.93
CA ASP A 23 14.03 18.74 13.57
C ASP A 23 14.13 18.99 12.05
N LEU A 24 13.32 19.87 11.47
CA LEU A 24 13.45 20.25 10.06
C LEU A 24 14.55 21.29 9.77
N ASN A 25 15.08 21.97 10.78
CA ASN A 25 15.94 23.14 10.61
C ASN A 25 17.35 22.77 10.09
N ASN A 26 17.81 21.54 10.34
CA ASN A 26 19.17 21.07 10.01
C ASN A 26 19.23 20.04 8.87
N LEU A 27 18.37 20.14 7.86
CA LEU A 27 18.43 19.26 6.68
C LEU A 27 19.42 19.79 5.63
N PRO A 28 20.52 19.07 5.31
CA PRO A 28 21.45 19.50 4.26
C PRO A 28 20.84 19.25 2.88
N LEU A 29 20.00 20.17 2.41
CA LEU A 29 19.25 20.05 1.15
C LEU A 29 20.14 19.73 -0.06
N GLU A 30 21.36 20.26 -0.08
CA GLU A 30 22.36 20.00 -1.12
C GLU A 30 22.72 18.51 -1.26
N ALA A 31 22.71 17.75 -0.15
CA ALA A 31 23.03 16.33 -0.15
C ALA A 31 21.92 15.46 -0.79
N PHE A 32 20.75 16.05 -1.06
CA PHE A 32 19.58 15.36 -1.58
C PHE A 32 19.25 15.69 -3.04
N PHE A 33 19.90 16.68 -3.67
CA PHE A 33 19.58 17.05 -5.05
C PHE A 33 19.65 15.88 -6.03
N VAL A 34 20.75 15.13 -6.03
CA VAL A 34 20.93 13.99 -6.94
C VAL A 34 19.98 12.85 -6.59
N PRO A 35 19.90 12.34 -5.34
CA PRO A 35 18.99 11.25 -5.00
C PRO A 35 17.51 11.58 -5.23
N VAL A 36 17.06 12.79 -4.90
CA VAL A 36 15.67 13.21 -5.12
C VAL A 36 15.38 13.26 -6.62
N SER A 37 16.28 13.81 -7.43
CA SER A 37 16.09 13.90 -8.88
C SER A 37 16.03 12.51 -9.54
N ALA A 38 16.94 11.61 -9.16
CA ALA A 38 17.00 10.24 -9.71
C ALA A 38 15.72 9.46 -9.40
N ALA A 39 15.33 9.42 -8.13
CA ALA A 39 14.15 8.68 -7.70
C ALA A 39 12.84 9.33 -8.20
N THR A 40 12.80 10.67 -8.37
CA THR A 40 11.64 11.35 -8.98
C THR A 40 11.49 10.94 -10.44
N ALA A 41 12.60 10.94 -11.20
CA ALA A 41 12.60 10.52 -12.59
C ALA A 41 12.22 9.04 -12.74
N ALA A 42 12.69 8.16 -11.86
CA ALA A 42 12.34 6.74 -11.87
C ALA A 42 10.84 6.54 -11.63
N LEU A 43 10.27 7.19 -10.62
CA LEU A 43 8.85 7.06 -10.29
C LEU A 43 7.94 7.65 -11.38
N ALA A 44 8.28 8.82 -11.92
CA ALA A 44 7.51 9.45 -13.00
C ALA A 44 7.53 8.61 -14.29
N ARG A 45 8.67 8.02 -14.65
CA ARG A 45 8.77 7.11 -15.81
C ARG A 45 7.92 5.86 -15.63
N LEU A 46 7.93 5.29 -14.42
CA LEU A 46 7.06 4.17 -14.11
C LEU A 46 5.59 4.56 -14.24
N ASP A 47 5.19 5.71 -13.69
CA ASP A 47 3.80 6.15 -13.74
C ASP A 47 3.30 6.32 -15.19
N GLU A 48 4.08 6.98 -16.04
CA GLU A 48 3.75 7.15 -17.47
C GLU A 48 3.70 5.80 -18.19
N ARG A 49 4.64 4.88 -17.91
CA ARG A 49 4.64 3.54 -18.51
C ARG A 49 3.36 2.78 -18.16
N LEU A 50 2.94 2.83 -16.90
CA LEU A 50 1.71 2.19 -16.45
C LEU A 50 0.48 2.87 -17.06
N ALA A 51 0.44 4.20 -17.11
CA ALA A 51 -0.67 4.96 -17.70
C ALA A 51 -0.98 4.55 -19.15
N ARG A 52 0.05 4.23 -19.94
CA ARG A 52 -0.09 3.83 -21.35
C ARG A 52 -0.24 2.33 -21.58
N SER A 53 -0.14 1.53 -20.52
CA SER A 53 -0.03 0.08 -20.68
C SER A 53 -1.40 -0.61 -20.81
N PRO A 54 -1.56 -1.57 -21.73
CA PRO A 54 -2.76 -2.40 -21.80
C PRO A 54 -2.90 -3.40 -20.64
N ILE A 55 -1.84 -3.59 -19.83
CA ILE A 55 -1.87 -4.46 -18.64
C ILE A 55 -1.87 -3.66 -17.34
N ARG A 56 -2.11 -2.34 -17.40
CA ARG A 56 -2.05 -1.44 -16.24
C ARG A 56 -2.80 -1.98 -15.04
N ASP A 57 -4.08 -2.31 -15.20
CA ASP A 57 -4.93 -2.70 -14.09
C ASP A 57 -4.44 -4.02 -13.47
N GLY A 58 -4.02 -4.98 -14.31
CA GLY A 58 -3.43 -6.22 -13.83
C GLY A 58 -2.12 -5.98 -13.07
N MET A 59 -1.26 -5.11 -13.59
CA MET A 59 -0.02 -4.71 -12.93
C MET A 59 -0.30 -4.04 -11.57
N VAL A 60 -1.24 -3.11 -11.50
CA VAL A 60 -1.62 -2.42 -10.26
C VAL A 60 -2.13 -3.42 -9.22
N GLN A 61 -2.96 -4.40 -9.61
CA GLN A 61 -3.41 -5.45 -8.68
C GLN A 61 -2.25 -6.29 -8.13
N ARG A 62 -1.30 -6.69 -8.98
CA ARG A 62 -0.08 -7.39 -8.55
C ARG A 62 0.74 -6.52 -7.60
N LEU A 63 0.92 -5.23 -7.90
CA LEU A 63 1.69 -4.31 -7.06
C LEU A 63 1.12 -4.20 -5.65
N HIS A 64 -0.21 -4.21 -5.49
CA HIS A 64 -0.82 -4.21 -4.16
C HIS A 64 -0.44 -5.45 -3.35
N MET A 65 -0.46 -6.64 -3.97
CA MET A 65 -0.07 -7.89 -3.30
C MET A 65 1.42 -7.94 -2.99
N HIS A 66 2.28 -7.55 -3.95
CA HIS A 66 3.73 -7.52 -3.76
C HIS A 66 4.14 -6.57 -2.64
N ASP A 67 3.53 -5.37 -2.58
CA ASP A 67 3.83 -4.41 -1.52
C ASP A 67 3.31 -4.87 -0.16
N ALA A 68 2.16 -5.56 -0.10
CA ALA A 68 1.63 -6.12 1.14
C ALA A 68 2.55 -7.19 1.72
N VAL A 69 3.03 -8.14 0.89
CA VAL A 69 4.03 -9.14 1.29
C VAL A 69 5.33 -8.47 1.71
N ALA A 70 5.81 -7.49 0.93
CA ALA A 70 7.03 -6.75 1.27
C ALA A 70 6.89 -5.96 2.57
N SER A 71 5.69 -5.48 2.90
CA SER A 71 5.42 -4.79 4.16
C SER A 71 5.69 -5.69 5.36
N MET A 72 5.30 -6.97 5.29
CA MET A 72 5.58 -7.94 6.35
C MET A 72 7.07 -8.20 6.48
N TRP A 73 7.79 -8.35 5.36
CA TRP A 73 9.24 -8.51 5.37
C TRP A 73 9.96 -7.34 6.05
N VAL A 74 9.50 -6.10 5.80
CA VAL A 74 10.07 -4.90 6.42
C VAL A 74 9.88 -4.89 7.95
N GLU A 75 8.79 -5.50 8.44
CA GLU A 75 8.51 -5.72 9.86
C GLU A 75 9.24 -6.95 10.45
N GLY A 76 9.95 -7.74 9.63
CA GLY A 76 10.64 -8.96 10.06
C GLY A 76 9.77 -10.22 10.01
N GLU A 77 8.58 -10.14 9.42
CA GLU A 77 7.63 -11.24 9.26
C GLU A 77 7.70 -11.84 7.85
N LEU A 78 7.45 -13.15 7.75
CA LEU A 78 7.45 -13.87 6.47
C LEU A 78 6.03 -14.28 6.07
N VAL A 79 5.59 -13.80 4.90
CA VAL A 79 4.34 -14.22 4.26
C VAL A 79 4.65 -14.63 2.83
N HIS A 80 4.22 -15.82 2.43
CA HIS A 80 4.37 -16.26 1.05
C HIS A 80 3.31 -15.65 0.16
N MET A 81 3.68 -15.33 -1.09
CA MET A 81 2.75 -14.75 -2.07
C MET A 81 1.55 -15.67 -2.33
N GLU A 82 1.77 -16.99 -2.40
CA GLU A 82 0.73 -17.99 -2.56
C GLU A 82 -0.32 -17.95 -1.45
N ASP A 83 0.11 -17.83 -0.20
CA ASP A 83 -0.79 -17.77 0.95
C ASP A 83 -1.64 -16.50 0.90
N LEU A 84 -1.04 -15.34 0.58
CA LEU A 84 -1.80 -14.09 0.46
C LEU A 84 -2.82 -14.14 -0.69
N VAL A 85 -2.44 -14.70 -1.84
CA VAL A 85 -3.34 -14.83 -3.00
C VAL A 85 -4.51 -15.77 -2.69
N LEU A 86 -4.24 -16.91 -2.05
CA LEU A 86 -5.29 -17.87 -1.68
C LEU A 86 -6.21 -17.32 -0.59
N HIS A 87 -5.65 -16.64 0.41
CA HIS A 87 -6.40 -15.99 1.47
C HIS A 87 -7.32 -14.88 0.92
N ASP A 88 -6.81 -14.04 0.02
CA ASP A 88 -7.59 -13.00 -0.65
C ASP A 88 -8.76 -13.57 -1.48
N ALA A 89 -8.60 -14.78 -2.02
CA ALA A 89 -9.63 -15.50 -2.77
C ALA A 89 -10.63 -16.29 -1.89
N LEU A 90 -10.46 -16.26 -0.56
CA LEU A 90 -11.18 -17.09 0.42
C LEU A 90 -10.99 -18.59 0.15
N MET A 91 -9.77 -18.99 -0.22
CA MET A 91 -9.39 -20.37 -0.57
C MET A 91 -8.36 -20.95 0.41
N ASP A 92 -8.38 -20.47 1.64
CA ASP A 92 -7.52 -21.00 2.69
C ASP A 92 -7.78 -22.48 2.94
N SER A 93 -6.71 -23.26 2.95
CA SER A 93 -6.76 -24.67 3.36
C SER A 93 -6.46 -24.85 4.85
N ARG A 94 -5.98 -23.80 5.52
CA ARG A 94 -5.52 -23.79 6.92
C ARG A 94 -5.93 -22.48 7.57
N THR A 95 -6.03 -22.48 8.90
CA THR A 95 -6.22 -21.25 9.67
C THR A 95 -5.11 -20.24 9.34
N PRO A 96 -5.45 -18.99 8.99
CA PRO A 96 -4.45 -17.99 8.61
C PRO A 96 -3.55 -17.64 9.81
N SER A 97 -2.27 -17.40 9.54
CA SER A 97 -1.35 -16.88 10.55
C SER A 97 -1.67 -15.42 10.88
N HIS A 98 -1.16 -14.93 12.01
CA HIS A 98 -1.30 -13.52 12.38
C HIS A 98 -0.66 -12.61 11.31
N ALA A 99 0.55 -12.93 10.87
CA ALA A 99 1.24 -12.19 9.81
C ALA A 99 0.46 -12.18 8.48
N LEU A 100 -0.16 -13.30 8.10
CA LEU A 100 -1.01 -13.38 6.90
C LEU A 100 -2.27 -12.49 7.05
N THR A 101 -2.87 -12.46 8.23
CA THR A 101 -4.02 -11.60 8.54
C THR A 101 -3.65 -10.12 8.41
N ILE A 102 -2.48 -9.72 8.94
CA ILE A 102 -1.99 -8.34 8.80
C ILE A 102 -1.68 -8.03 7.34
N ALA A 103 -0.99 -8.91 6.61
CA ALA A 103 -0.69 -8.73 5.19
C ALA A 103 -1.96 -8.51 4.36
N HIS A 104 -3.02 -9.25 4.66
CA HIS A 104 -4.33 -9.06 4.03
C HIS A 104 -4.95 -7.70 4.40
N GLY A 105 -4.82 -7.26 5.65
CA GLY A 105 -5.17 -5.90 6.07
C GLY A 105 -4.45 -4.83 5.25
N VAL A 106 -3.13 -4.96 5.05
CA VAL A 106 -2.35 -4.06 4.20
C VAL A 106 -2.87 -4.08 2.75
N LEU A 107 -3.12 -5.26 2.19
CA LEU A 107 -3.65 -5.42 0.83
C LEU A 107 -5.01 -4.72 0.67
N ARG A 108 -5.93 -4.91 1.63
CA ARG A 108 -7.25 -4.28 1.64
C ARG A 108 -7.15 -2.76 1.71
N MET A 109 -6.33 -2.22 2.61
CA MET A 109 -6.13 -0.77 2.74
C MET A 109 -5.49 -0.17 1.49
N ARG A 110 -4.50 -0.84 0.88
CA ARG A 110 -3.91 -0.40 -0.40
C ARG A 110 -4.95 -0.29 -1.51
N ARG A 111 -5.81 -1.30 -1.66
CA ARG A 111 -6.90 -1.28 -2.65
C ARG A 111 -7.94 -0.19 -2.35
N GLN A 112 -8.27 0.01 -1.08
CA GLN A 112 -9.19 1.07 -0.65
C GLN A 112 -8.65 2.48 -0.95
N ILE A 113 -7.36 2.72 -0.69
CA ILE A 113 -6.70 3.99 -1.02
C ILE A 113 -6.74 4.21 -2.54
N ALA A 114 -6.45 3.18 -3.31
CA ALA A 114 -6.42 3.27 -4.78
C ALA A 114 -7.81 3.49 -5.40
N SER A 115 -8.89 2.97 -4.80
CA SER A 115 -10.26 3.12 -5.30
C SER A 115 -10.92 4.45 -4.95
N ARG A 116 -10.37 5.22 -4.00
CA ARG A 116 -10.88 6.53 -3.60
C ARG A 116 -10.13 7.68 -4.28
N ALA A 117 -10.65 8.90 -4.12
CA ALA A 117 -9.98 10.13 -4.57
C ALA A 117 -8.55 10.22 -4.02
N ALA A 118 -7.63 10.81 -4.78
CA ALA A 118 -6.20 10.84 -4.42
C ALA A 118 -5.92 11.52 -3.07
N SER A 119 -6.72 12.51 -2.70
CA SER A 119 -6.64 13.21 -1.41
C SER A 119 -7.27 12.47 -0.23
N TRP A 120 -8.03 11.39 -0.46
CA TRP A 120 -8.86 10.78 0.58
C TRP A 120 -8.02 10.28 1.78
N ALA A 121 -6.94 9.54 1.54
CA ALA A 121 -6.19 8.89 2.61
C ALA A 121 -5.58 9.87 3.62
N LEU A 122 -5.20 11.07 3.16
CA LEU A 122 -4.65 12.15 3.98
C LEU A 122 -5.71 13.15 4.46
N SER A 123 -6.98 12.93 4.14
CA SER A 123 -8.08 13.65 4.77
C SER A 123 -8.28 13.20 6.22
N PRO A 124 -8.92 14.01 7.08
CA PRO A 124 -9.25 13.59 8.44
C PRO A 124 -9.99 12.26 8.49
N ALA A 125 -11.04 12.10 7.67
CA ALA A 125 -11.82 10.86 7.61
C ALA A 125 -11.01 9.65 7.12
N GLY A 126 -10.15 9.85 6.11
CA GLY A 126 -9.28 8.79 5.62
C GLY A 126 -8.26 8.32 6.65
N MET A 127 -7.62 9.26 7.35
CA MET A 127 -6.68 8.93 8.43
C MET A 127 -7.36 8.18 9.57
N GLN A 128 -8.53 8.63 10.04
CA GLN A 128 -9.28 7.92 11.10
C GLN A 128 -9.58 6.48 10.68
N GLN A 129 -10.08 6.28 9.45
CA GLN A 129 -10.38 4.95 8.94
C GLN A 129 -9.13 4.05 8.78
N LEU A 130 -8.03 4.60 8.29
CA LEU A 130 -6.77 3.85 8.11
C LEU A 130 -6.10 3.50 9.45
N LEU A 131 -6.30 4.32 10.49
CA LEU A 131 -5.88 4.06 11.86
C LEU A 131 -6.80 3.08 12.59
N GLY A 132 -7.90 2.65 11.98
CA GLY A 132 -8.89 1.76 12.60
C GLY A 132 -9.72 2.43 13.70
N ARG A 133 -9.84 3.76 13.65
CA ARG A 133 -10.62 4.55 14.60
C ARG A 133 -12.07 4.73 14.10
N PRO A 134 -13.08 4.69 14.99
CA PRO A 134 -14.48 4.93 14.62
C PRO A 134 -14.67 6.36 14.09
N LEU A 135 -15.44 6.52 13.01
CA LEU A 135 -15.69 7.80 12.33
C LEU A 135 -16.50 8.80 13.19
N GLU A 136 -17.14 8.35 14.26
CA GLU A 136 -17.98 9.15 15.17
C GLU A 136 -17.19 10.15 16.03
N ALA A 137 -15.86 10.06 16.07
CA ALA A 137 -15.00 10.88 16.93
C ALA A 137 -14.88 12.37 16.51
N LEU A 138 -15.53 12.79 15.42
CA LEU A 138 -15.47 14.17 14.90
C LEU A 138 -16.82 14.89 14.82
N ALA A 139 -17.91 14.33 15.37
CA ALA A 139 -19.11 15.15 15.57
C ALA A 139 -18.77 16.24 16.61
N PRO A 140 -18.85 17.54 16.27
CA PRO A 140 -18.84 18.58 17.29
C PRO A 140 -19.97 18.25 18.27
N ARG A 141 -19.69 18.25 19.58
CA ARG A 141 -20.72 17.99 20.60
C ARG A 141 -21.87 19.00 20.60
N ASP A 142 -21.77 20.09 19.82
CA ASP A 142 -22.80 21.12 19.69
C ASP A 142 -22.95 21.61 18.24
N ALA A 143 -23.26 20.70 17.30
CA ALA A 143 -23.80 21.09 16.00
C ALA A 143 -25.21 20.51 15.87
N GLU A 144 -26.22 21.38 15.99
CA GLU A 144 -27.60 21.07 15.63
C GLU A 144 -27.61 20.45 14.23
N ARG A 145 -28.11 19.21 14.13
CA ARG A 145 -28.28 18.52 12.85
C ARG A 145 -29.19 19.38 11.97
N PRO A 146 -28.77 19.82 10.77
CA PRO A 146 -29.73 20.31 9.81
C PRO A 146 -30.54 19.10 9.32
N GLU A 147 -31.86 19.17 9.49
CA GLU A 147 -32.78 18.23 8.85
C GLU A 147 -32.64 18.40 7.33
N THR A 148 -32.00 17.43 6.68
CA THR A 148 -32.14 17.22 5.25
C THR A 148 -32.73 15.83 5.06
N ASP A 149 -34.05 15.81 4.87
CA ASP A 149 -34.78 14.69 4.27
C ASP A 149 -34.27 14.51 2.84
N GLU A 150 -33.26 13.66 2.66
CA GLU A 150 -33.03 12.96 1.40
C GLU A 150 -32.73 11.50 1.77
N ASP A 151 -33.75 10.66 1.68
CA ASP A 151 -33.64 9.20 1.72
C ASP A 151 -32.69 8.76 0.58
N ASP A 152 -31.41 8.55 0.89
CA ASP A 152 -30.44 7.97 -0.04
C ASP A 152 -30.47 6.45 0.11
N PRO A 153 -31.11 5.70 -0.82
CA PRO A 153 -31.36 4.26 -0.68
C PRO A 153 -30.06 3.45 -0.62
N LEU A 154 -28.94 4.03 -1.07
CA LEU A 154 -27.63 3.39 -1.06
C LEU A 154 -27.00 3.37 0.34
N LEU A 155 -27.29 4.36 1.19
CA LEU A 155 -26.88 4.39 2.60
C LEU A 155 -27.70 3.42 3.43
N ASP A 156 -29.01 3.35 3.19
CA ASP A 156 -29.90 2.37 3.83
C ASP A 156 -29.52 0.93 3.48
N ASP A 157 -29.08 0.67 2.25
CA ASP A 157 -28.60 -0.64 1.82
C ASP A 157 -27.29 -1.04 2.53
N ILE A 158 -26.41 -0.08 2.80
CA ILE A 158 -25.16 -0.30 3.54
C ILE A 158 -25.47 -0.55 5.02
N ASP A 159 -26.37 0.21 5.63
CA ASP A 159 -26.77 0.03 7.03
C ASP A 159 -27.56 -1.26 7.24
N ALA A 160 -28.41 -1.64 6.30
CA ALA A 160 -29.10 -2.94 6.31
C ALA A 160 -28.15 -4.13 6.07
N LEU A 161 -27.03 -3.90 5.38
CA LEU A 161 -25.97 -4.89 5.21
C LEU A 161 -25.11 -4.98 6.47
N LEU A 162 -24.76 -3.85 7.09
CA LEU A 162 -24.05 -3.77 8.37
C LEU A 162 -24.84 -4.44 9.50
N ALA A 163 -26.13 -4.11 9.62
CA ALA A 163 -27.03 -4.74 10.59
C ALA A 163 -27.19 -6.25 10.37
N ARG A 164 -27.18 -6.72 9.11
CA ARG A 164 -27.17 -8.15 8.80
C ARG A 164 -25.85 -8.82 9.16
N THR A 165 -24.72 -8.16 8.93
CA THR A 165 -23.41 -8.67 9.38
C THR A 165 -23.28 -8.67 10.89
N ASP A 166 -23.80 -7.67 11.60
CA ASP A 166 -23.81 -7.62 13.06
C ASP A 166 -24.71 -8.70 13.65
N ALA A 167 -25.91 -8.90 13.11
CA ALA A 167 -26.79 -10.00 13.54
C ALA A 167 -26.17 -11.39 13.27
N LEU A 168 -25.42 -11.55 12.16
CA LEU A 168 -24.66 -12.77 11.87
C LEU A 168 -23.47 -12.93 12.83
N LEU A 169 -22.76 -11.85 13.16
CA LEU A 169 -21.66 -11.85 14.11
C LEU A 169 -22.13 -12.14 15.54
N GLU A 170 -23.28 -11.62 15.96
CA GLU A 170 -23.93 -11.93 17.23
C GLU A 170 -24.40 -13.38 17.30
N GLY A 171 -24.98 -13.91 16.21
CA GLY A 171 -25.35 -15.32 16.11
C GLY A 171 -24.16 -16.28 16.15
N ILE A 172 -23.00 -15.86 15.63
CA ILE A 172 -21.73 -16.61 15.71
C ILE A 172 -21.06 -16.44 17.09
N ALA A 173 -21.19 -15.27 17.72
CA ALA A 173 -20.65 -14.97 19.04
C ALA A 173 -21.39 -15.74 20.16
N ALA A 174 -22.69 -15.97 20.02
CA ALA A 174 -23.48 -16.76 20.98
C ALA A 174 -23.00 -18.23 21.11
N ASN A 175 -22.31 -18.76 20.10
CA ASN A 175 -21.82 -20.14 20.06
C ASN A 175 -20.29 -20.28 20.23
N ARG A 176 -19.57 -19.17 20.42
CA ARG A 176 -18.15 -19.21 20.82
C ARG A 176 -18.06 -18.95 22.32
N ARG A 177 -17.50 -19.91 23.07
CA ARG A 177 -16.98 -19.62 24.41
C ARG A 177 -16.13 -18.36 24.30
N LYS A 178 -16.56 -17.31 25.03
CA LYS A 178 -15.85 -16.05 25.21
C LYS A 178 -14.35 -16.38 25.34
N PRO A 179 -13.48 -15.99 24.39
CA PRO A 179 -12.06 -16.14 24.63
C PRO A 179 -11.79 -15.36 25.92
N GLU A 180 -11.23 -16.03 26.93
CA GLU A 180 -10.65 -15.31 28.05
C GLU A 180 -9.77 -14.22 27.46
N ALA A 181 -10.02 -12.98 27.87
CA ALA A 181 -9.17 -11.88 27.50
C ALA A 181 -7.75 -12.30 27.88
N VAL A 182 -6.91 -12.54 26.88
CA VAL A 182 -5.48 -12.74 27.09
C VAL A 182 -5.06 -11.61 28.02
N PRO A 183 -4.45 -11.90 29.18
CA PRO A 183 -4.02 -10.88 30.11
C PRO A 183 -3.29 -9.82 29.31
N ARG A 184 -3.82 -8.58 29.34
CA ARG A 184 -3.18 -7.44 28.73
C ARG A 184 -1.74 -7.45 29.26
N ASP A 185 -0.74 -7.59 28.40
CA ASP A 185 0.64 -7.39 28.81
C ASP A 185 0.78 -5.92 29.22
N GLN A 186 0.49 -5.64 30.50
CA GLN A 186 0.57 -4.34 31.16
C GLN A 186 2.03 -3.87 31.33
N LEU A 187 3.00 -4.55 30.73
CA LEU A 187 4.43 -4.33 30.93
C LEU A 187 5.10 -3.52 29.81
N LEU A 188 4.35 -3.10 28.78
CA LEU A 188 4.88 -2.37 27.61
C LEU A 188 3.93 -1.24 27.16
N TYR A 189 3.31 -0.52 28.09
CA TYR A 189 2.60 0.72 27.78
C TYR A 189 3.22 1.85 28.59
N ASP A 190 3.77 2.82 27.86
CA ASP A 190 4.19 4.10 28.43
C ASP A 190 2.90 4.90 28.66
N ASP A 191 2.53 5.14 29.92
CA ASP A 191 1.26 5.80 30.29
C ASP A 191 1.18 7.24 29.74
N ASP A 192 2.32 7.82 29.33
CA ASP A 192 2.43 9.15 28.70
C ASP A 192 2.41 9.12 27.15
N TRP A 193 2.16 7.97 26.53
CA TRP A 193 2.08 7.86 25.07
C TRP A 193 0.74 8.39 24.53
N ASP A 194 0.75 9.65 24.11
CA ASP A 194 -0.36 10.30 23.41
C ASP A 194 -0.24 10.13 21.87
N GLU A 195 -1.09 9.27 21.29
CA GLU A 195 -1.21 9.03 19.85
C GLU A 195 -1.67 10.29 19.10
N ASP A 196 -2.59 11.06 19.68
CA ASP A 196 -3.19 12.23 19.03
C ASP A 196 -2.21 13.38 18.95
N ALA A 197 -1.45 13.62 20.02
CA ALA A 197 -0.38 14.62 20.01
C ALA A 197 0.70 14.28 18.98
N ARG A 198 1.14 13.01 18.90
CA ARG A 198 2.15 12.57 17.91
C ARG A 198 1.64 12.61 16.48
N LEU A 199 0.38 12.25 16.27
CA LEU A 199 -0.26 12.36 14.96
C LEU A 199 -0.39 13.82 14.53
N GLN A 200 -0.72 14.72 15.45
CA GLN A 200 -0.76 16.15 15.19
C GLN A 200 0.63 16.69 14.85
N GLU A 201 1.65 16.33 15.64
CA GLU A 201 3.04 16.72 15.35
C GLU A 201 3.51 16.20 13.99
N TRP A 202 3.16 14.97 13.63
CA TRP A 202 3.44 14.44 12.30
C TRP A 202 2.77 15.26 11.19
N ARG A 203 1.51 15.69 11.38
CA ARG A 203 0.80 16.57 10.43
C ARG A 203 1.48 17.94 10.31
N ASP A 204 1.93 18.50 11.42
CA ASP A 204 2.62 19.80 11.43
C ASP A 204 3.96 19.69 10.67
N CYS A 205 4.71 18.60 10.85
CA CYS A 205 5.89 18.27 10.04
C CYS A 205 5.54 18.14 8.54
N CYS A 206 4.42 17.49 8.21
CA CYS A 206 3.94 17.38 6.83
C CYS A 206 3.54 18.72 6.20
N ALA A 207 3.01 19.65 7.00
CA ALA A 207 2.63 20.99 6.56
C ALA A 207 3.86 21.89 6.38
N ALA A 208 4.79 21.82 7.33
CA ALA A 208 6.06 22.53 7.30
C ALA A 208 6.92 22.18 6.07
N THR A 209 6.75 21.00 5.48
CA THR A 209 7.52 20.56 4.30
C THR A 209 6.86 20.90 2.96
N ALA A 210 5.78 21.69 2.94
CA ALA A 210 4.98 21.95 1.74
C ALA A 210 5.77 22.54 0.54
N ASP A 211 6.79 23.36 0.81
CA ASP A 211 7.63 24.00 -0.22
C ASP A 211 8.72 23.08 -0.79
N LEU A 212 8.88 21.87 -0.24
CA LEU A 212 9.88 20.91 -0.72
C LEU A 212 9.35 20.09 -1.91
N PRO A 213 10.25 19.59 -2.79
CA PRO A 213 9.85 18.68 -3.85
C PRO A 213 9.07 17.47 -3.30
N PRO A 214 8.00 17.00 -3.96
CA PRO A 214 7.13 15.96 -3.43
C PRO A 214 7.87 14.71 -2.96
N LEU A 215 8.90 14.25 -3.68
CA LEU A 215 9.61 13.05 -3.27
C LEU A 215 10.45 13.25 -2.00
N LEU A 216 11.05 14.43 -1.79
CA LEU A 216 11.75 14.74 -0.56
C LEU A 216 10.78 14.85 0.62
N ARG A 217 9.63 15.50 0.38
CA ARG A 217 8.55 15.56 1.36
C ARG A 217 8.07 14.15 1.75
N ALA A 218 7.87 13.26 0.78
CA ALA A 218 7.49 11.87 1.05
C ALA A 218 8.53 11.13 1.92
N ALA A 219 9.83 11.34 1.66
CA ALA A 219 10.90 10.76 2.46
C ALA A 219 10.86 11.26 3.91
N ILE A 220 10.64 12.56 4.12
CA ILE A 220 10.50 13.17 5.44
C ILE A 220 9.23 12.67 6.15
N MET A 221 8.08 12.65 5.46
CA MET A 221 6.82 12.15 6.00
C MET A 221 6.94 10.70 6.47
N HIS A 222 7.62 9.86 5.68
CA HIS A 222 7.93 8.49 6.04
C HIS A 222 8.83 8.43 7.28
N ASP A 223 9.96 9.13 7.26
CA ASP A 223 10.95 9.11 8.35
C ASP A 223 10.38 9.63 9.67
N ALA A 224 9.60 10.72 9.62
CA ALA A 224 8.94 11.32 10.77
C ALA A 224 7.91 10.37 11.40
N TRP A 225 7.14 9.63 10.59
CA TRP A 225 6.16 8.68 11.12
C TRP A 225 6.79 7.66 12.07
N PHE A 226 7.93 7.08 11.68
CA PHE A 226 8.62 6.08 12.48
C PHE A 226 9.47 6.71 13.60
N SER A 227 10.03 7.90 13.38
CA SER A 227 10.85 8.58 14.40
C SER A 227 10.01 9.13 15.56
N LEU A 228 8.78 9.56 15.28
CA LEU A 228 7.82 10.04 16.29
C LEU A 228 7.04 8.90 16.95
N GLU A 229 7.16 7.67 16.43
CA GLU A 229 6.36 6.52 16.85
C GLU A 229 4.86 6.85 16.90
N VAL A 230 4.36 7.43 15.80
CA VAL A 230 3.00 8.00 15.72
C VAL A 230 1.93 6.99 16.15
N VAL A 231 2.13 5.72 15.82
CA VAL A 231 1.30 4.61 16.28
C VAL A 231 2.20 3.51 16.84
N GLN A 232 1.83 2.94 17.99
CA GLN A 232 2.51 1.77 18.54
C GLN A 232 2.17 0.48 17.78
N ARG A 233 0.93 0.40 17.26
CA ARG A 233 0.43 -0.74 16.48
C ARG A 233 0.27 -0.33 15.03
N SER A 234 0.47 -1.27 14.12
CA SER A 234 0.24 -1.04 12.69
C SER A 234 1.09 0.09 12.09
N ALA A 235 2.35 0.22 12.52
CA ALA A 235 3.30 1.22 12.00
C ALA A 235 3.44 1.18 10.46
N TRP A 236 3.09 0.05 9.83
CA TRP A 236 2.96 -0.10 8.38
C TRP A 236 1.98 0.89 7.72
N VAL A 237 1.03 1.47 8.45
CA VAL A 237 0.11 2.53 7.94
C VAL A 237 0.89 3.75 7.45
N GLY A 238 2.01 4.12 8.10
CA GLY A 238 2.85 5.22 7.66
C GLY A 238 3.38 5.05 6.23
N ARG A 239 3.69 3.81 5.82
CA ARG A 239 4.07 3.50 4.44
C ARG A 239 2.92 3.68 3.46
N LEU A 240 1.70 3.38 3.88
CA LEU A 240 0.50 3.58 3.06
C LEU A 240 0.17 5.06 2.88
N LEU A 241 0.26 5.85 3.95
CA LEU A 241 0.08 7.31 3.89
C LEU A 241 1.15 7.97 3.02
N THR A 242 2.40 7.50 3.10
CA THR A 242 3.49 7.95 2.21
C THR A 242 3.18 7.65 0.74
N ALA A 243 2.69 6.44 0.44
CA ALA A 243 2.28 6.08 -0.92
C ALA A 243 1.10 6.94 -1.41
N ALA A 244 0.12 7.17 -0.53
CA ALA A 244 -1.04 7.99 -0.84
C ALA A 244 -0.66 9.45 -1.10
N PHE A 245 0.29 10.00 -0.35
CA PHE A 245 0.84 11.33 -0.58
C PHE A 245 1.46 11.46 -1.98
N LEU A 246 2.29 10.49 -2.38
CA LEU A 246 2.90 10.50 -3.71
C LEU A 246 1.86 10.43 -4.83
N ARG A 247 0.78 9.67 -4.64
CA ARG A 247 -0.38 9.67 -5.55
C ARG A 247 -1.10 11.02 -5.55
N GLN A 248 -1.36 11.61 -4.38
CA GLN A 248 -2.01 12.91 -4.24
C GLN A 248 -1.22 14.03 -4.91
N SER A 249 0.12 14.00 -4.81
CA SER A 249 1.00 15.00 -5.44
C SER A 249 1.00 14.95 -6.97
N GLY A 250 0.43 13.90 -7.57
CA GLY A 250 0.45 13.66 -9.01
C GLY A 250 1.72 12.99 -9.53
N LEU A 251 2.76 12.80 -8.70
CA LEU A 251 4.00 12.13 -9.12
C LEU A 251 3.78 10.64 -9.49
N ALA A 252 2.77 10.02 -8.88
CA ALA A 252 2.31 8.66 -9.18
C ALA A 252 0.78 8.64 -9.34
N ALA A 253 0.24 9.38 -10.32
CA ALA A 253 -1.21 9.54 -10.46
C ALA A 253 -1.91 8.23 -10.91
N ASN A 254 -1.20 7.35 -11.62
CA ASN A 254 -1.77 6.18 -12.27
C ASN A 254 -1.62 4.89 -11.47
N HIS A 255 -0.95 4.91 -10.33
CA HIS A 255 -0.79 3.76 -9.43
C HIS A 255 -0.58 4.21 -7.97
N LEU A 256 -0.69 3.28 -7.02
CA LEU A 256 -0.25 3.53 -5.64
C LEU A 256 1.19 3.00 -5.49
N PRO A 257 2.19 3.84 -5.19
CA PRO A 257 3.58 3.40 -5.06
C PRO A 257 3.75 2.22 -4.09
N ALA A 258 4.63 1.28 -4.46
CA ALA A 258 4.97 0.11 -3.66
C ALA A 258 6.20 0.41 -2.78
N ILE A 259 5.97 1.17 -1.71
CA ILE A 259 7.04 1.67 -0.82
C ILE A 259 7.80 0.52 -0.16
N SER A 260 7.07 -0.47 0.36
CA SER A 260 7.66 -1.61 1.05
C SER A 260 8.48 -2.49 0.11
N LEU A 261 8.08 -2.58 -1.16
CA LEU A 261 8.79 -3.36 -2.18
C LEU A 261 10.24 -2.92 -2.37
N GLY A 262 10.51 -1.62 -2.33
CA GLY A 262 11.87 -1.08 -2.38
C GLY A 262 12.60 -1.25 -1.04
N LEU A 263 11.93 -0.90 0.05
CA LEU A 263 12.53 -0.93 1.39
C LEU A 263 12.98 -2.33 1.80
N ARG A 264 12.30 -3.39 1.36
CA ARG A 264 12.69 -4.77 1.68
C ARG A 264 14.11 -5.14 1.21
N ASN A 265 14.61 -4.47 0.17
CA ASN A 265 15.94 -4.70 -0.40
C ASN A 265 17.03 -3.90 0.33
N LYS A 266 16.65 -2.95 1.20
CA LYS A 266 17.58 -2.12 1.98
C LYS A 266 17.90 -2.78 3.31
N ARG A 267 19.15 -2.62 3.76
CA ARG A 267 19.60 -3.28 4.98
C ARG A 267 18.87 -2.71 6.21
N PRO A 268 18.57 -3.53 7.23
CA PRO A 268 17.88 -3.05 8.43
C PRO A 268 18.60 -1.88 9.13
N ASP A 269 19.94 -1.90 9.18
CA ASP A 269 20.78 -0.87 9.78
C ASP A 269 20.78 0.46 9.00
N GLU A 270 20.59 0.41 7.68
CA GLU A 270 20.41 1.61 6.85
C GLU A 270 19.01 2.22 7.05
N ARG A 271 17.97 1.38 7.04
CA ARG A 271 16.58 1.80 7.23
C ARG A 271 16.31 2.38 8.61
N ARG A 272 16.93 1.82 9.64
CA ARG A 272 16.78 2.22 11.05
C ARG A 272 18.03 2.92 11.59
N SER A 273 18.84 3.50 10.70
CA SER A 273 20.07 4.20 11.10
C SER A 273 19.75 5.33 12.08
N SER A 274 20.59 5.55 13.10
CA SER A 274 20.48 6.75 13.94
C SER A 274 20.70 8.04 13.14
N ASN A 275 21.42 7.96 12.02
CA ASN A 275 21.64 9.08 11.12
C ASN A 275 20.46 9.27 10.16
N ARG A 276 19.70 10.35 10.35
CA ARG A 276 18.57 10.72 9.49
C ARG A 276 18.94 10.86 8.01
N ILE A 277 20.11 11.40 7.68
CA ILE A 277 20.54 11.57 6.28
C ILE A 277 20.67 10.20 5.61
N VAL A 278 21.18 9.20 6.33
CA VAL A 278 21.26 7.82 5.84
C VAL A 278 19.87 7.26 5.60
N ARG A 279 18.94 7.41 6.56
CA ARG A 279 17.55 6.94 6.41
C ARG A 279 16.82 7.58 5.22
N LEU A 280 16.91 8.90 5.06
CA LEU A 280 16.29 9.63 3.94
C LEU A 280 16.89 9.22 2.59
N LYS A 281 18.22 9.10 2.47
CA LYS A 281 18.87 8.60 1.25
C LYS A 281 18.48 7.16 0.94
N THR A 282 18.35 6.32 1.97
CA THR A 282 17.95 4.92 1.85
C THR A 282 16.52 4.80 1.33
N PHE A 283 15.61 5.64 1.83
CA PHE A 283 14.25 5.73 1.31
C PHE A 283 14.22 6.12 -0.17
N LEU A 284 14.94 7.18 -0.56
CA LEU A 284 14.99 7.63 -1.96
C LEU A 284 15.54 6.54 -2.89
N ALA A 285 16.64 5.90 -2.50
CA ALA A 285 17.21 4.78 -3.26
C ALA A 285 16.28 3.55 -3.29
N ALA A 286 15.42 3.37 -2.29
CA ALA A 286 14.42 2.30 -2.29
C ALA A 286 13.30 2.57 -3.30
N ILE A 287 12.86 3.82 -3.45
CA ILE A 287 11.88 4.20 -4.47
C ILE A 287 12.42 3.97 -5.88
N GLU A 288 13.67 4.35 -6.12
CA GLU A 288 14.34 4.10 -7.41
C GLU A 288 14.41 2.60 -7.74
N GLU A 289 14.93 1.78 -6.82
CA GLU A 289 15.00 0.33 -7.01
C GLU A 289 13.62 -0.33 -7.18
N ALA A 290 12.62 0.13 -6.44
CA ALA A 290 11.25 -0.35 -6.60
C ALA A 290 10.74 -0.02 -8.01
N ALA A 291 10.91 1.21 -8.47
CA ALA A 291 10.47 1.63 -9.79
C ALA A 291 11.13 0.80 -10.90
N GLU A 292 12.43 0.54 -10.81
CA GLU A 292 13.15 -0.31 -11.75
C GLU A 292 12.68 -1.77 -11.73
N ALA A 293 12.48 -2.34 -10.54
CA ALA A 293 11.99 -3.72 -10.40
C ALA A 293 10.59 -3.87 -11.01
N ILE A 294 9.73 -2.87 -10.81
CA ILE A 294 8.37 -2.84 -11.36
C ILE A 294 8.41 -2.70 -12.89
N MET A 295 9.29 -1.85 -13.43
CA MET A 295 9.48 -1.72 -14.89
C MET A 295 9.90 -3.04 -15.53
N LYS A 296 10.83 -3.77 -14.90
CA LYS A 296 11.28 -5.09 -15.39
C LYS A 296 10.15 -6.13 -15.36
N GLU A 297 9.36 -6.16 -14.28
CA GLU A 297 8.21 -7.06 -14.18
C GLU A 297 7.12 -6.68 -15.20
N HIS A 298 6.90 -5.39 -15.43
CA HIS A 298 5.98 -4.90 -16.47
C HIS A 298 6.37 -5.42 -17.86
N ASP A 299 7.63 -5.26 -18.26
CA ASP A 299 8.12 -5.73 -19.55
C ASP A 299 8.00 -7.26 -19.68
N ARG A 300 8.30 -8.00 -18.61
CA ARG A 300 8.11 -9.46 -18.54
C ARG A 300 6.65 -9.88 -18.75
N LEU A 301 5.70 -9.20 -18.08
CA LEU A 301 4.28 -9.50 -18.21
C LEU A 301 3.72 -9.10 -19.59
N MET A 302 4.23 -8.03 -20.19
CA MET A 302 3.90 -7.65 -21.56
C MET A 302 4.32 -8.74 -22.56
N LEU A 303 5.55 -9.26 -22.43
CA LEU A 303 6.02 -10.37 -23.27
C LEU A 303 5.17 -11.63 -23.06
N ALA A 304 4.83 -11.97 -21.82
CA ALA A 304 3.97 -13.10 -21.52
C ALA A 304 2.58 -12.94 -22.14
N ARG A 305 1.99 -11.74 -22.06
CA ARG A 305 0.71 -11.42 -22.72
C ARG A 305 0.79 -11.64 -24.22
N GLU A 306 1.81 -11.14 -24.90
CA GLU A 306 1.97 -11.33 -26.34
C GLU A 306 2.08 -12.81 -26.73
N GLN A 307 2.84 -13.61 -25.96
CA GLN A 307 2.96 -15.04 -26.19
C GLN A 307 1.61 -15.77 -25.99
N MET A 308 0.87 -15.44 -24.94
CA MET A 308 -0.44 -16.02 -24.67
C MET A 308 -1.46 -15.62 -25.74
N GLN A 309 -1.45 -14.37 -26.21
CA GLN A 309 -2.34 -13.90 -27.30
C GLN A 309 -2.16 -14.68 -28.60
N ARG A 310 -0.93 -15.10 -28.93
CA ARG A 310 -0.69 -15.95 -30.11
C ARG A 310 -1.41 -17.29 -30.01
N LYS A 311 -1.55 -17.84 -28.80
CA LYS A 311 -2.27 -19.10 -28.54
C LYS A 311 -3.80 -18.97 -28.60
N LEU A 312 -4.32 -17.74 -28.55
CA LEU A 312 -5.75 -17.45 -28.68
C LEU A 312 -6.21 -17.43 -30.15
N LYS A 313 -5.30 -17.26 -31.11
CA LYS A 313 -5.65 -17.22 -32.54
C LYS A 313 -6.27 -18.55 -33.00
N GLY A 314 -7.41 -18.47 -33.71
CA GLY A 314 -8.12 -19.65 -34.22
C GLY A 314 -8.84 -20.48 -33.16
N ARG A 315 -8.92 -20.01 -31.91
CA ARG A 315 -9.70 -20.69 -30.86
C ARG A 315 -11.19 -20.45 -31.04
N ARG A 316 -11.98 -21.43 -30.61
CA ARG A 316 -13.45 -21.35 -30.61
C ARG A 316 -13.93 -20.19 -29.73
N SER A 317 -15.04 -19.57 -30.14
CA SER A 317 -15.66 -18.45 -29.42
C SER A 317 -16.09 -18.79 -27.99
N ASN A 318 -16.36 -20.07 -27.70
CA ASN A 318 -16.72 -20.55 -26.36
C ASN A 318 -15.53 -20.88 -25.45
N SER A 319 -14.28 -20.63 -25.89
CA SER A 319 -13.10 -20.89 -25.07
C SER A 319 -12.98 -19.89 -23.92
N ARG A 320 -12.66 -20.39 -22.72
CA ARG A 320 -12.34 -19.57 -21.53
C ARG A 320 -10.86 -19.16 -21.44
N LEU A 321 -10.06 -19.50 -22.45
CA LEU A 321 -8.62 -19.23 -22.48
C LEU A 321 -8.28 -17.71 -22.47
N PRO A 322 -9.02 -16.82 -23.17
CA PRO A 322 -8.80 -15.38 -23.05
C PRO A 322 -9.02 -14.87 -21.62
N GLN A 323 -10.06 -15.35 -20.93
CA GLN A 323 -10.35 -14.96 -19.56
C GLN A 323 -9.28 -15.48 -18.58
N LEU A 324 -8.73 -16.68 -18.82
CA LEU A 324 -7.60 -17.17 -18.04
C LEU A 324 -6.35 -16.29 -18.23
N MET A 325 -6.09 -15.81 -19.46
CA MET A 325 -4.99 -14.90 -19.74
C MET A 325 -5.14 -13.58 -18.96
N GLU A 326 -6.34 -12.99 -18.95
CA GLU A 326 -6.58 -11.77 -18.16
C GLU A 326 -6.46 -12.01 -16.65
N LEU A 327 -6.97 -13.15 -16.16
CA LEU A 327 -6.85 -13.54 -14.75
C LEU A 327 -5.39 -13.64 -14.33
N ILE A 328 -4.56 -14.36 -15.08
CA ILE A 328 -3.14 -14.57 -14.74
C ILE A 328 -2.29 -13.30 -14.93
N LEU A 329 -2.73 -12.32 -15.70
CA LEU A 329 -2.11 -11.00 -15.76
C LEU A 329 -2.44 -10.15 -14.53
N ARG A 330 -3.64 -10.34 -13.95
CA ARG A 330 -4.10 -9.62 -12.75
C ARG A 330 -3.63 -10.21 -11.43
N THR A 331 -3.41 -11.52 -11.35
CA THR A 331 -2.94 -12.18 -10.14
C THR A 331 -1.50 -12.69 -10.31
N PRO A 332 -0.63 -12.58 -9.29
CA PRO A 332 0.74 -13.11 -9.35
C PRO A 332 0.82 -14.59 -9.70
N LEU A 333 -0.19 -15.35 -9.25
CA LEU A 333 -0.36 -16.78 -9.49
C LEU A 333 -1.85 -17.15 -9.48
N VAL A 334 -2.17 -18.34 -9.98
CA VAL A 334 -3.51 -18.94 -9.90
C VAL A 334 -3.44 -20.38 -9.40
N SER A 335 -4.46 -20.83 -8.69
CA SER A 335 -4.70 -22.25 -8.41
C SER A 335 -5.77 -22.81 -9.33
N SER A 336 -5.92 -24.14 -9.40
CA SER A 336 -6.98 -24.75 -10.19
C SER A 336 -8.36 -24.41 -9.63
N GLN A 337 -8.51 -24.33 -8.30
CA GLN A 337 -9.76 -23.88 -7.66
C GLN A 337 -10.09 -22.42 -8.00
N LEU A 338 -9.08 -21.56 -8.07
CA LEU A 338 -9.28 -20.16 -8.45
C LEU A 338 -9.79 -20.04 -9.87
N VAL A 339 -9.18 -20.76 -10.81
CA VAL A 339 -9.62 -20.78 -12.21
C VAL A 339 -11.02 -21.38 -12.35
N GLU A 340 -11.32 -22.45 -11.60
CA GLU A 340 -12.64 -23.08 -11.56
C GLU A 340 -13.73 -22.08 -11.16
N LYS A 341 -13.52 -21.38 -10.04
CA LYS A 341 -14.45 -20.39 -9.48
C LYS A 341 -14.61 -19.18 -10.40
N GLU A 342 -13.51 -18.56 -10.82
CA GLU A 342 -13.53 -17.32 -11.60
C GLU A 342 -14.05 -17.53 -13.03
N LEU A 343 -13.72 -18.66 -13.66
CA LEU A 343 -14.10 -18.93 -15.05
C LEU A 343 -15.34 -19.81 -15.21
N GLN A 344 -15.91 -20.28 -14.09
CA GLN A 344 -17.08 -21.16 -14.04
C GLN A 344 -16.90 -22.40 -14.94
N VAL A 345 -15.75 -23.05 -14.79
CA VAL A 345 -15.40 -24.29 -15.51
C VAL A 345 -15.33 -25.45 -14.52
N THR A 346 -15.23 -26.69 -15.01
CA THR A 346 -14.93 -27.82 -14.12
C THR A 346 -13.45 -27.79 -13.70
N GLN A 347 -13.11 -28.42 -12.58
CA GLN A 347 -11.70 -28.55 -12.13
C GLN A 347 -10.78 -29.13 -13.23
N GLN A 348 -11.23 -30.14 -13.96
CA GLN A 348 -10.50 -30.71 -15.10
C GLN A 348 -10.37 -29.72 -16.27
N GLY A 349 -11.42 -28.93 -16.52
CA GLY A 349 -11.40 -27.84 -17.48
C GLY A 349 -10.36 -26.77 -17.11
N ALA A 350 -10.29 -26.38 -15.84
CA ALA A 350 -9.29 -25.44 -15.33
C ALA A 350 -7.85 -25.93 -15.58
N LEU A 351 -7.55 -27.19 -15.22
CA LEU A 351 -6.22 -27.78 -15.45
C LEU A 351 -5.85 -27.84 -16.93
N LYS A 352 -6.82 -28.16 -17.80
CA LYS A 352 -6.62 -28.15 -19.24
C LYS A 352 -6.28 -26.74 -19.75
N LEU A 353 -7.03 -25.72 -19.34
CA LEU A 353 -6.78 -24.33 -19.72
C LEU A 353 -5.40 -23.84 -19.24
N ILE A 354 -5.01 -24.17 -18.01
CA ILE A 354 -3.69 -23.86 -17.44
C ILE A 354 -2.57 -24.47 -18.30
N GLY A 355 -2.70 -25.74 -18.65
CA GLY A 355 -1.75 -26.44 -19.51
C GLY A 355 -1.62 -25.81 -20.90
N GLU A 356 -2.69 -25.20 -21.41
CA GLU A 356 -2.67 -24.52 -22.71
C GLU A 356 -1.85 -23.21 -22.68
N LEU A 357 -1.71 -22.50 -21.55
CA LEU A 357 -0.99 -21.22 -21.46
C LEU A 357 0.51 -21.33 -21.12
N ASN A 358 1.10 -22.53 -21.03
CA ASN A 358 2.50 -22.76 -20.60
C ASN A 358 2.83 -22.10 -19.24
N LEU A 359 1.87 -22.02 -18.32
CA LEU A 359 2.12 -21.50 -16.98
C LEU A 359 3.02 -22.47 -16.20
N ARG A 360 3.95 -21.96 -15.40
CA ARG A 360 4.86 -22.78 -14.60
C ARG A 360 4.27 -23.02 -13.22
N GLU A 361 4.30 -24.26 -12.77
CA GLU A 361 3.97 -24.59 -11.39
C GLU A 361 5.05 -24.04 -10.44
N ILE A 362 4.63 -23.23 -9.45
CA ILE A 362 5.50 -22.59 -8.46
C ILE A 362 5.70 -23.49 -7.24
N THR A 363 4.65 -24.20 -6.84
CA THR A 363 4.59 -24.95 -5.59
C THR A 363 5.41 -26.24 -5.59
N GLY A 364 5.65 -26.86 -6.75
CA GLY A 364 6.36 -28.14 -6.86
C GLY A 364 5.74 -29.28 -6.03
N ARG A 365 4.42 -29.26 -5.82
CA ARG A 365 3.71 -30.13 -4.85
C ARG A 365 2.64 -30.95 -5.60
N GLY A 366 2.35 -32.16 -5.12
CA GLY A 366 1.29 -32.99 -5.70
C GLY A 366 -0.14 -32.44 -5.49
N ARG A 367 -0.38 -31.64 -4.44
CA ARG A 367 -1.68 -31.03 -4.10
C ARG A 367 -1.53 -29.52 -3.87
N PHE A 368 -2.63 -28.78 -4.02
CA PHE A 368 -2.68 -27.31 -3.88
C PHE A 368 -1.68 -26.58 -4.79
N ARG A 369 -1.66 -27.03 -6.06
CA ARG A 369 -0.75 -26.48 -7.05
C ARG A 369 -1.13 -25.05 -7.40
N ALA A 370 -0.12 -24.21 -7.54
CA ALA A 370 -0.26 -22.87 -8.07
C ALA A 370 0.65 -22.67 -9.27
N TRP A 371 0.16 -21.91 -10.24
CA TRP A 371 0.85 -21.62 -11.49
C TRP A 371 1.01 -20.11 -11.67
N GLY A 372 2.16 -19.70 -12.20
CA GLY A 372 2.47 -18.31 -12.50
C GLY A 372 3.11 -18.12 -13.88
N ILE A 373 3.27 -16.86 -14.25
CA ILE A 373 4.07 -16.45 -15.42
C ILE A 373 5.55 -16.60 -15.06
N LEU A 374 6.32 -17.10 -16.01
CA LEU A 374 7.76 -17.34 -15.91
C LEU A 374 8.59 -16.09 -16.07
#